data_AF-A0A1B1IHF4-F1
#
_entry.id   AF-A0A1B1IHF4-F1
#
_cell.length_a   1.000
_cell.length_b   1.000
_cell.length_c   1.000
_cell.angle_alpha   90.00
_cell.angle_beta   90.00
_cell.angle_gamma   90.00
#
_symmetry.space_group_name_H-M   'P 1'
#
loop_
_entity.id
_entity.type
_entity.pdbx_description
1 polymer ?
#
loop_
_entity_poly.entity_id
_entity_poly.type
_entity_poly.pdbx_seq_one_letter_code
_entity_poly.pdbx_strand_id
1 'polypeptide(L)'
;MTNSKYITRLKRSEGQLRGIQKMIEEDRDCADIVTQLTAVKSSVERVIEMIITENLTGCINQPLDDPEAQKERLEKAIRYLIKRK
;
A
#
# COMPACT_ATOMS: atom_id res chain seq x y z
N MET A 1 -8.67 -12.57 -10.59
CA MET A 1 -7.20 -12.39 -10.67
C MET A 1 -6.80 -11.00 -10.15
N THR A 2 -7.06 -10.71 -8.87
CA THR A 2 -6.85 -9.39 -8.24
C THR A 2 -5.39 -9.12 -7.84
N ASN A 3 -4.53 -10.14 -7.94
CA ASN A 3 -3.10 -10.10 -7.59
C ASN A 3 -2.24 -9.24 -8.54
N SER A 4 -2.63 -9.15 -9.82
CA SER A 4 -1.79 -8.53 -10.85
C SER A 4 -1.57 -7.02 -10.64
N LYS A 5 -2.60 -6.27 -10.20
CA LYS A 5 -2.51 -4.81 -10.05
C LYS A 5 -1.58 -4.37 -8.92
N TYR A 6 -1.54 -5.12 -7.81
CA TYR A 6 -0.65 -4.86 -6.68
C TYR A 6 0.80 -5.10 -7.07
N ILE A 7 1.06 -6.28 -7.65
CA ILE A 7 2.39 -6.68 -8.07
C ILE A 7 2.94 -5.72 -9.13
N THR A 8 2.14 -5.28 -10.09
CA THR A 8 2.58 -4.30 -11.10
C THR A 8 3.01 -2.97 -10.48
N ARG A 9 2.28 -2.45 -9.47
CA ARG A 9 2.67 -1.22 -8.76
C ARG A 9 3.91 -1.41 -7.89
N LEU A 10 4.02 -2.56 -7.23
CA LEU A 10 5.20 -2.89 -6.43
C LEU A 10 6.45 -3.04 -7.32
N LYS A 11 6.35 -3.72 -8.47
CA LYS A 11 7.46 -3.80 -9.46
C LYS A 11 7.90 -2.44 -9.97
N ARG A 12 6.96 -1.51 -10.19
CA ARG A 12 7.30 -0.12 -10.55
C ARG A 12 8.06 0.59 -9.42
N SER A 13 7.60 0.42 -8.19
CA SER A 13 8.23 1.01 -7.00
C SER A 13 9.63 0.41 -6.76
N GLU A 14 9.81 -0.88 -7.01
CA GLU A 14 11.12 -1.56 -7.00
C GLU A 14 12.08 -0.95 -8.04
N GLY A 15 11.61 -0.73 -9.27
CA GLY A 15 12.40 -0.07 -10.31
C GLY A 15 12.81 1.36 -9.93
N GLN A 16 11.91 2.11 -9.29
CA GLN A 16 12.22 3.44 -8.78
C GLN A 16 13.27 3.39 -7.66
N LEU A 17 13.16 2.45 -6.72
CA LEU A 17 14.16 2.25 -5.67
C LEU A 17 15.55 1.95 -6.25
N ARG A 18 15.64 1.13 -7.29
CA ARG A 18 16.91 0.90 -8.00
C ARG A 18 17.45 2.17 -8.65
N GLY A 19 16.58 3.02 -9.19
CA GLY A 19 16.98 4.33 -9.71
C GLY A 19 17.53 5.25 -8.60
N ILE A 20 16.87 5.28 -7.45
CA ILE A 20 17.30 6.07 -6.29
C ILE A 20 18.66 5.59 -5.76
N GLN A 21 18.91 4.28 -5.73
CA GLN A 21 20.23 3.74 -5.37
C GLN A 21 21.34 4.32 -6.25
N LYS A 22 21.13 4.34 -7.58
CA LYS A 22 22.09 4.96 -8.51
C LYS A 22 22.26 6.46 -8.27
N MET A 23 21.18 7.18 -7.98
CA MET A 23 21.27 8.61 -7.65
C MET A 23 22.15 8.86 -6.41
N ILE A 24 22.08 7.97 -5.41
CA ILE A 24 22.93 8.03 -4.22
C ILE A 24 24.39 7.70 -4.58
N GLU A 25 24.63 6.66 -5.37
CA GLU A 25 25.97 6.28 -5.85
C GLU A 25 26.62 7.37 -6.71
N GLU A 26 25.81 8.18 -7.41
CA GLU A 26 26.23 9.31 -8.24
C GLU A 26 26.33 10.64 -7.46
N ASP A 27 26.22 10.62 -6.12
CA ASP A 27 26.25 11.81 -5.24
C ASP A 27 25.29 12.93 -5.68
N ARG A 28 24.08 12.55 -6.13
CA ARG A 28 23.06 13.53 -6.52
C ARG A 28 22.52 14.34 -5.35
N ASP A 29 21.94 15.49 -5.68
CA ASP A 29 21.36 16.40 -4.70
C ASP A 29 20.31 15.72 -3.80
N CYS A 30 20.38 16.06 -2.51
CA CYS A 30 19.53 15.49 -1.47
C CYS A 30 18.04 15.75 -1.74
N ALA A 31 17.67 16.94 -2.24
CA ALA A 31 16.27 17.28 -2.52
C ALA A 31 15.69 16.41 -3.64
N ASP A 32 16.49 16.08 -4.65
CA ASP A 32 16.09 15.17 -5.73
C ASP A 32 15.86 13.75 -5.22
N ILE A 33 16.78 13.24 -4.40
CA ILE A 33 16.68 11.91 -3.77
C ILE A 33 15.43 11.82 -2.90
N VAL A 34 15.21 12.81 -2.02
CA VAL A 34 14.04 12.89 -1.14
C VAL A 34 12.74 12.96 -1.94
N THR A 35 12.74 13.70 -3.05
CA THR A 35 11.60 13.78 -3.97
C THR A 35 11.25 12.41 -4.53
N GLN A 36 12.24 11.65 -5.01
CA GLN A 36 12.03 10.31 -5.55
C GLN A 36 11.59 9.31 -4.46
N LEU A 37 12.20 9.36 -3.27
CA LEU A 37 11.78 8.54 -2.13
C LEU A 37 10.33 8.82 -1.72
N THR A 38 9.92 10.08 -1.73
CA THR A 38 8.53 10.47 -1.41
C THR A 38 7.55 9.97 -2.48
N ALA A 39 7.95 9.94 -3.75
CA ALA A 39 7.16 9.32 -4.81
C ALA A 39 6.99 7.81 -4.61
N VAL A 40 8.05 7.10 -4.20
CA VAL A 40 7.97 5.66 -3.85
C VAL A 40 7.08 5.44 -2.63
N LYS A 41 7.24 6.23 -1.56
CA LYS A 41 6.38 6.19 -0.37
C LYS A 41 4.90 6.32 -0.76
N SER A 42 4.57 7.33 -1.56
CA SER A 42 3.20 7.56 -2.04
C SER A 42 2.67 6.40 -2.89
N SER A 43 3.52 5.78 -3.71
CA SER A 43 3.15 4.60 -4.51
C SER A 43 2.80 3.39 -3.61
N VAL A 44 3.60 3.15 -2.57
CA VAL A 44 3.36 2.06 -1.61
C VAL A 44 2.11 2.33 -0.77
N GLU A 45 1.89 3.56 -0.31
CA GLU A 45 0.68 3.95 0.41
C GLU A 45 -0.60 3.67 -0.40
N ARG A 46 -0.58 3.93 -1.72
CA ARG A 46 -1.69 3.56 -2.60
C ARG A 46 -1.93 2.06 -2.66
N VAL A 47 -0.88 1.24 -2.68
CA VAL A 47 -1.03 -0.23 -2.66
C VAL A 47 -1.69 -0.69 -1.35
N ILE A 48 -1.25 -0.14 -0.22
CA ILE A 48 -1.84 -0.40 1.10
C ILE A 48 -3.34 -0.04 1.09
N GLU A 49 -3.68 1.15 0.59
CA GLU A 49 -5.07 1.61 0.52
C GLU A 49 -5.95 0.70 -0.34
N MET A 50 -5.44 0.29 -1.51
CA MET A 50 -6.16 -0.62 -2.39
C MET A 50 -6.42 -1.99 -1.73
N ILE A 51 -5.44 -2.54 -1.00
CA ILE A 51 -5.59 -3.82 -0.28
C ILE A 51 -6.63 -3.69 0.83
N ILE A 52 -6.57 -2.63 1.63
CA ILE A 52 -7.55 -2.40 2.71
C ILE A 52 -8.95 -2.22 2.13
N THR A 53 -9.09 -1.44 1.06
CA THR A 53 -10.37 -1.21 0.38
C THR A 53 -10.95 -2.52 -0.17
N GLU A 54 -10.14 -3.36 -0.79
CA GLU A 54 -10.59 -4.67 -1.28
C GLU A 54 -11.01 -5.60 -0.14
N ASN A 55 -10.28 -5.58 0.98
CA ASN A 55 -10.64 -6.35 2.17
C ASN A 55 -11.97 -5.87 2.79
N LEU A 56 -12.16 -4.57 2.96
CA LEU A 56 -13.40 -3.97 3.46
C LEU A 56 -14.59 -4.28 2.54
N THR A 57 -14.39 -4.13 1.23
CA THR A 57 -15.40 -4.48 0.21
C THR A 57 -15.79 -5.96 0.33
N GLY A 58 -14.82 -6.85 0.55
CA GLY A 58 -15.07 -8.26 0.82
C GLY A 58 -15.84 -8.52 2.12
N CYS A 59 -15.63 -7.71 3.17
CA CYS A 59 -16.42 -7.81 4.41
C CYS A 59 -17.88 -7.43 4.18
N ILE A 60 -18.15 -6.45 3.31
CA ILE A 60 -19.51 -5.96 3.00
C ILE A 60 -20.23 -6.92 2.05
N ASN A 61 -19.57 -7.35 0.98
CA ASN A 61 -20.19 -8.17 -0.07
C ASN A 61 -20.33 -9.65 0.32
N GLN A 62 -19.59 -10.09 1.34
CA GLN A 62 -19.60 -11.46 1.85
C GLN A 62 -19.64 -11.43 3.39
N PRO A 63 -20.78 -11.03 3.98
CA PRO A 63 -20.92 -10.98 5.43
C PRO A 63 -20.86 -12.39 6.03
N LEU A 64 -20.35 -12.50 7.25
CA LEU A 64 -20.46 -13.72 8.03
C LEU A 64 -21.88 -13.83 8.64
N ASP A 65 -22.33 -15.06 8.88
CA ASP A 65 -23.63 -15.33 9.50
C ASP A 65 -23.66 -14.94 10.98
N ASP A 66 -22.52 -15.06 11.68
CA ASP A 66 -22.36 -14.63 13.07
C ASP A 66 -22.09 -13.11 13.15
N PRO A 67 -22.99 -12.33 13.79
CA PRO A 67 -22.82 -10.89 13.93
C PRO A 67 -21.56 -10.48 14.69
N GLU A 68 -21.14 -11.22 15.72
CA GLU A 68 -19.97 -10.83 16.51
C GLU A 68 -18.68 -11.11 15.73
N ALA A 69 -18.56 -12.24 15.04
CA ALA A 69 -17.45 -12.51 14.11
C ALA A 69 -17.40 -11.49 12.96
N GLN A 70 -18.55 -11.07 12.42
CA GLN A 70 -18.61 -10.05 11.37
C GLN A 70 -18.10 -8.70 11.88
N LYS A 71 -18.49 -8.31 13.11
CA LYS A 71 -18.01 -7.11 13.77
C LYS A 71 -16.50 -7.15 14.00
N GLU A 72 -15.97 -8.24 14.54
CA GLU A 72 -14.52 -8.40 14.76
C GLU A 72 -13.74 -8.28 13.44
N ARG A 73 -14.24 -8.93 12.38
CA ARG A 73 -13.66 -8.86 11.03
C ARG A 73 -13.59 -7.42 10.51
N LEU A 74 -14.67 -6.65 10.66
CA LEU A 74 -14.71 -5.24 10.26
C LEU A 74 -13.77 -4.36 11.10
N GLU A 75 -13.77 -4.53 12.43
CA GLU A 75 -12.88 -3.79 13.33
C GLU A 75 -11.40 -4.03 13.01
N LYS A 76 -11.03 -5.26 12.65
CA LYS A 76 -9.67 -5.59 12.20
C LYS A 76 -9.31 -4.85 10.92
N ALA A 77 -10.20 -4.80 9.95
CA ALA A 77 -9.99 -4.09 8.70
C ALA A 77 -9.83 -2.56 8.91
N ILE A 78 -10.69 -1.96 9.74
CA ILE A 78 -10.65 -0.53 10.09
C ILE A 78 -9.36 -0.18 10.85
N ARG A 79 -8.85 -1.08 11.70
CA ARG A 79 -7.61 -0.87 12.45
C ARG A 79 -6.41 -0.59 11.53
N TYR A 80 -6.38 -1.15 10.33
CA TYR A 80 -5.33 -0.88 9.34
C TYR A 80 -5.39 0.56 8.80
N LEU A 81 -6.55 1.22 8.80
CA LEU A 81 -6.70 2.63 8.39
C LEU A 81 -6.24 3.59 9.49
N ILE A 82 -6.59 3.29 10.75
CA ILE A 82 -6.31 4.20 11.89
C ILE A 82 -4.81 4.27 12.20
N LYS A 83 -4.08 3.16 12.02
CA LYS A 83 -2.62 3.12 12.22
C LYS A 83 -1.81 3.91 11.17
N ARG A 84 -2.46 4.49 10.16
CA ARG A 84 -1.82 5.28 9.08
C ARG A 84 -1.65 6.77 9.44
N LYS A 85 -2.06 7.19 10.63
CA LYS A 85 -1.81 8.55 11.18
C LYS A 85 -0.44 8.64 11.85
#